data_AF-A0A0N1GB37-F1
#
_entry.id   AF-A0A0N1GB37-F1
#
_cell.length_a   1.000
_cell.length_b   1.000
_cell.length_c   1.000
_cell.angle_alpha   90.00
_cell.angle_beta   90.00
_cell.angle_gamma   90.00
#
_symmetry.space_group_name_H-M   'P 1'
#
loop_
_entity.id
_entity.type
_entity.pdbx_description
1 polymer ?
#
loop_
_entity_poly.entity_id
_entity_poly.type
_entity_poly.pdbx_seq_one_letter_code
_entity_poly.pdbx_strand_id
1 'polypeptide(L)' 'MSPRRRRPFPPGHHQHVIEAIRRNITHPRNLNPERRQRSYHCIVKRARHNSYRVKRPGDTGTRHLAPPTIRLANLLKTA' A
#
# COMPACT_ATOMS: atom_id res chain seq x y z
N MET A 1 -38.82 -20.30 -45.55
CA MET A 1 -38.47 -19.35 -44.48
C MET A 1 -37.18 -19.84 -43.82
N SER A 2 -36.01 -19.32 -44.22
CA SER A 2 -34.73 -19.81 -43.70
C SER A 2 -34.50 -19.31 -42.27
N PRO A 3 -33.99 -20.15 -41.35
CA PRO A 3 -33.83 -19.76 -39.96
C PRO A 3 -32.81 -18.63 -39.83
N ARG A 4 -33.11 -17.64 -38.99
CA ARG A 4 -32.20 -16.53 -38.68
C ARG A 4 -30.93 -17.08 -38.04
N ARG A 5 -29.85 -17.17 -38.83
CA ARG A 5 -28.52 -17.54 -38.38
C ARG A 5 -28.03 -16.50 -37.38
N ARG A 6 -28.14 -16.77 -36.07
CA ARG A 6 -27.47 -15.97 -35.05
C ARG A 6 -25.97 -16.21 -35.22
N ARG A 7 -25.18 -15.14 -35.41
CA ARG A 7 -23.72 -15.25 -35.37
C ARG A 7 -23.35 -15.80 -33.98
N PRO A 8 -22.65 -16.94 -33.84
CA PRO A 8 -22.13 -17.34 -32.55
C PRO A 8 -21.22 -16.21 -32.06
N PHE A 9 -21.38 -15.81 -30.79
CA PHE A 9 -20.51 -14.82 -30.16
C PHE A 9 -19.05 -15.25 -30.39
N PRO A 10 -18.15 -14.35 -30.83
CA PRO A 10 -16.82 -14.75 -31.26
C PRO A 10 -16.13 -15.54 -30.15
N PRO A 11 -15.71 -16.79 -30.43
CA PRO A 11 -15.06 -17.62 -29.43
C PRO A 11 -13.80 -16.90 -28.94
N GLY A 12 -13.61 -16.84 -27.62
CA GLY A 12 -12.42 -16.23 -27.01
C GLY A 12 -12.54 -14.74 -26.69
N HIS A 13 -13.63 -14.04 -27.01
CA HIS A 13 -13.77 -12.62 -26.66
C HIS A 13 -13.62 -12.35 -25.13
N HIS A 14 -14.18 -13.22 -24.29
CA HIS A 14 -14.00 -13.13 -22.84
C HIS A 14 -12.53 -13.25 -22.42
N GLN A 15 -11.79 -14.17 -23.04
CA GLN A 15 -10.37 -14.36 -22.74
C GLN A 15 -9.56 -13.13 -23.15
N HIS A 16 -9.83 -12.57 -24.33
CA HIS A 16 -9.19 -11.34 -24.79
C HIS A 16 -9.46 -10.15 -23.88
N VAL A 17 -10.70 -9.99 -23.40
CA VAL A 17 -11.05 -8.93 -22.44
C VAL A 17 -10.31 -9.12 -21.12
N ILE A 18 -10.26 -10.36 -20.59
CA ILE A 18 -9.52 -10.67 -19.36
C ILE A 18 -8.02 -10.37 -19.53
N GLU A 19 -7.43 -10.77 -20.65
CA GLU A 19 -6.01 -10.49 -20.95
C GLU A 19 -5.73 -8.99 -21.08
N ALA A 20 -6.62 -8.25 -21.73
CA ALA A 20 -6.50 -6.79 -21.87
C ALA A 20 -6.54 -6.09 -20.50
N ILE A 21 -7.47 -6.50 -19.63
CA ILE A 21 -7.58 -5.97 -18.26
C ILE A 21 -6.32 -6.31 -17.46
N ARG A 22 -5.87 -7.57 -17.52
CA ARG A 22 -4.64 -8.00 -16.82
C ARG A 22 -3.44 -7.17 -17.26
N ARG A 23 -3.22 -6.99 -18.57
CA ARG A 23 -2.14 -6.16 -19.12
C ARG A 23 -2.24 -4.70 -18.67
N ASN A 24 -3.46 -4.16 -18.53
CA ASN A 24 -3.64 -2.81 -18.05
C ASN A 24 -3.24 -2.69 -16.57
N ILE A 25 -3.75 -3.59 -15.71
CA ILE A 25 -3.44 -3.58 -14.26
C ILE A 25 -1.94 -3.73 -14.02
N THR A 26 -1.27 -4.64 -14.74
CA THR A 26 0.16 -4.92 -14.57
C THR A 26 1.07 -3.99 -15.38
N HIS A 27 0.52 -2.99 -16.08
CA HIS A 27 1.32 -2.04 -16.85
C HIS A 27 2.28 -1.29 -15.90
N PRO A 28 3.58 -1.14 -16.21
CA PRO A 28 4.56 -0.53 -15.31
C PRO A 28 4.17 0.85 -14.75
N ARG A 29 3.53 1.69 -15.58
CA ARG A 29 2.97 3.00 -15.16
C ARG A 29 1.92 2.93 -14.04
N ASN A 30 1.24 1.78 -13.89
CA ASN A 30 0.18 1.54 -12.91
C ASN A 30 0.71 0.78 -11.68
N LEU A 31 1.93 0.27 -11.73
CA LEU A 31 2.55 -0.39 -10.58
C LEU A 31 2.99 0.65 -9.56
N ASN A 32 2.87 0.31 -8.27
CA ASN A 32 3.40 1.14 -7.21
C ASN A 32 4.93 1.30 -7.41
N PRO A 33 5.46 2.53 -7.30
CA PRO A 33 6.90 2.74 -7.40
C PRO A 33 7.60 2.00 -6.26
N GLU A 34 8.87 1.66 -6.48
CA GLU A 34 9.67 0.98 -5.46
C GLU A 34 9.64 1.75 -4.14
N ARG A 35 9.42 1.02 -3.04
CA ARG A 35 9.38 1.60 -1.71
C ARG A 35 10.76 2.17 -1.38
N ARG A 36 10.88 3.50 -1.41
CA ARG A 36 12.11 4.20 -1.02
C ARG A 36 12.53 3.77 0.40
N GLN A 37 13.77 3.28 0.52
CA GLN A 37 14.42 3.09 1.82
C GLN A 37 14.66 4.47 2.44
N ARG A 38 13.92 4.79 3.50
CA ARG A 38 14.08 6.06 4.21
C ARG A 38 15.01 5.83 5.41
N SER A 39 16.02 6.69 5.54
CA SER A 39 16.92 6.71 6.71
C SER A 39 16.21 7.12 8.01
N TYR A 40 14.98 7.64 7.93
CA TYR A 40 14.19 8.10 9.07
C TYR A 40 12.72 7.66 8.93
N HIS A 41 12.06 7.38 10.05
CA HIS A 41 10.65 7.01 10.09
C HIS A 41 9.76 8.17 9.61
N CYS A 42 8.62 7.86 8.99
CA CYS A 42 7.69 8.84 8.41
C CYS A 42 7.30 9.92 9.44
N ILE A 43 7.62 11.18 9.16
CA ILE A 43 7.14 12.33 9.92
C ILE A 43 5.63 12.44 9.68
N VAL A 44 4.83 12.15 10.69
CA VAL A 44 3.38 12.41 10.66
C VAL A 44 3.18 13.93 10.72
N LYS A 45 3.04 14.56 9.55
CA LYS A 45 2.83 16.02 9.43
C LYS A 45 1.41 16.48 9.82
N ARG A 46 0.48 15.55 10.07
CA ARG A 46 -0.91 15.86 10.41
C ARG A 46 -1.19 15.49 11.86
N ALA A 47 -1.06 16.46 12.76
CA ALA A 47 -1.72 16.38 14.05
C ALA A 47 -3.16 16.86 13.89
N ARG A 48 -4.08 15.91 13.78
CA ARG A 48 -5.45 16.16 14.22
C ARG A 48 -5.67 15.12 15.32
N HIS A 49 -5.70 15.60 16.57
CA HIS A 49 -6.03 14.83 17.78
C HIS A 49 -4.95 13.90 18.36
N ASN A 50 -3.69 14.31 18.41
CA ASN A 50 -2.67 13.56 19.13
C ASN A 50 -2.07 14.40 20.27
N SER A 51 -2.03 13.84 21.48
CA SER A 51 -1.39 14.45 22.66
C SER A 51 0.13 14.56 22.51
N TYR A 52 0.72 13.90 21.51
CA TYR A 52 2.14 14.05 21.20
C TYR A 52 2.43 15.34 20.43
N ARG A 53 3.48 16.04 20.86
CA ARG A 53 3.99 17.25 20.20
C ARG A 53 4.43 16.93 18.77
N VAL A 54 3.95 17.75 17.82
CA VAL A 54 4.45 17.75 16.43
C VAL A 54 5.89 18.23 16.41
N LYS A 55 6.76 17.50 15.70
CA LYS A 55 8.15 17.88 15.49
C LYS A 55 8.26 19.23 14.77
N ARG A 56 9.08 20.14 15.30
CA ARG A 56 9.37 21.47 14.75
C ARG A 56 10.77 21.52 14.12
N PRO A 57 11.05 22.45 13.19
CA PRO A 57 12.36 22.59 12.55
C PRO A 57 13.54 22.74 13.53
N GLY A 58 13.31 23.33 14.72
CA GLY A 58 14.33 23.48 15.77
C GLY A 58 14.47 22.29 16.71
N ASP A 59 13.72 21.21 16.52
CA ASP A 59 13.84 20.04 17.39
C ASP A 59 15.09 19.23 17.03
N THR A 60 16.07 19.20 17.94
CA THR A 60 17.24 18.32 17.80
C THR A 60 16.85 16.88 18.13
N GLY A 61 17.24 15.94 17.27
CA GLY A 61 17.08 14.51 17.55
C GLY A 61 18.15 14.03 18.54
N THR A 62 17.74 13.41 19.64
CA THR A 62 18.65 12.70 20.53
C THR A 62 18.97 11.33 19.94
N ARG A 63 20.26 11.02 19.75
CA ARG A 63 20.72 9.67 19.42
C ARG A 63 21.05 8.94 20.71
N HIS A 64 20.36 7.85 20.98
CA HIS A 64 20.69 6.97 22.10
C HIS A 64 21.77 5.99 21.65
N LEU A 65 22.75 5.73 22.51
CA LEU A 65 23.85 4.79 22.24
C LEU A 65 23.37 3.33 22.20
N ALA A 66 22.22 3.06 22.80
CA ALA A 66 21.63 1.73 22.89
C ALA A 66 20.20 1.72 22.31
N PRO A 67 19.70 0.54 21.89
CA PRO A 67 18.30 0.37 21.53
C PRO A 67 17.35 0.79 22.66
N PRO A 68 16.13 1.25 22.36
CA PRO A 68 15.17 1.61 23.39
C PRO A 68 14.75 0.38 24.22
N THR A 69 14.76 0.51 25.54
CA THR A 69 14.15 -0.49 26.43
C THR A 69 12.63 -0.27 26.45
N ILE A 70 11.87 -1.23 25.90
CA ILE A 70 10.40 -1.17 25.89
C ILE A 70 9.87 -1.91 27.12
N ARG A 71 9.20 -1.19 28.04
CA ARG A 71 8.48 -1.78 29.16
C ARG A 71 7.00 -1.89 28.80
N LEU A 72 6.52 -3.11 28.60
CA LEU A 72 5.10 -3.38 28.35
C LEU A 72 4.38 -3.47 29.70
N ALA A 73 3.44 -2.54 29.95
CA ALA A 73 2.68 -2.50 31.21
C ALA A 73 1.69 -3.67 31.34
N ASN A 74 1.20 -4.19 30.21
CA ASN A 74 0.25 -5.30 30.14
C ASN A 74 0.79 -6.37 29.20
N LEU A 75 1.60 -7.29 29.72
CA LEU A 75 1.96 -8.50 28.99
C LEU A 75 0.74 -9.43 28.98
N LEU A 76 0.28 -9.82 27.79
CA LEU A 76 -0.72 -10.87 27.68
C LEU A 76 -0.12 -12.16 28.27
N LYS A 77 -0.78 -12.74 29.27
CA LYS A 77 -0.46 -14.10 29.70
C LYS A 77 -0.80 -15.02 28.54
N THR A 78 0.21 -15.63 27.93
CA THR A 78 0.00 -16.79 27.07
C THR A 78 -0.64 -17.91 27.90
N ALA A 79 -1.73 -18.47 27.37
CA ALA A 79 -2.43 -19.63 27.92
C ALA A 79 -1.61 -20.90 27.75
#